data_AF-A0A2V5T8P4-F1
#
_entry.id   AF-A0A2V5T8P4-F1
#
_cell.length_a   1.000
_cell.length_b   1.000
_cell.length_c   1.000
_cell.angle_alpha   90.00
_cell.angle_beta   90.00
_cell.angle_gamma   90.00
#
_symmetry.space_group_name_H-M   'P 1'
#
loop_
_entity.id
_entity.type
_entity.pdbx_description
1 polymer ?
#
loop_
_entity_poly.entity_id
_entity_poly.type
_entity_poly.pdbx_seq_one_letter_code
_entity_poly.pdbx_strand_id
1 'polypeptide(L)' 'KTVAARFDYDYKDNEITEVAARSKKLAQEARDVHVIFNNNNLDYAPRAGLRLREALGQIVTAPAETLELF' A
#
# COMPACT_ATOMS: atom_id res chain seq x y z
N LYS A 1 26.04 4.99 -3.16
CA LYS A 1 24.56 4.83 -3.24
C LYS A 1 23.93 6.02 -2.54
N THR A 2 23.08 6.79 -3.22
CA THR A 2 22.33 7.90 -2.60
C THR A 2 21.23 7.36 -1.69
N VAL A 3 20.71 8.20 -0.78
CA VAL A 3 19.53 7.85 0.04
C VAL A 3 18.31 7.58 -0.84
N ALA A 4 18.12 8.39 -1.90
CA ALA A 4 17.02 8.25 -2.86
C ALA A 4 16.96 6.87 -3.54
N ALA A 5 18.12 6.31 -3.89
CA ALA A 5 18.20 5.01 -4.55
C ALA A 5 17.68 3.82 -3.70
N ARG A 6 17.48 4.00 -2.39
CA ARG A 6 16.90 2.95 -1.53
C ARG A 6 15.37 2.88 -1.61
N PHE A 7 14.73 3.91 -2.16
CA PHE A 7 13.28 4.01 -2.27
C PHE A 7 12.78 3.83 -3.71
N ASP A 8 13.69 3.68 -4.68
CA ASP A 8 13.40 3.38 -6.08
C ASP A 8 13.10 1.89 -6.26
N TYR A 9 11.92 1.48 -5.80
CA TYR A 9 11.47 0.10 -5.91
C TYR A 9 9.99 0.04 -6.30
N ASP A 10 9.69 -0.46 -7.50
CA ASP A 10 8.32 -0.76 -7.91
C ASP A 10 8.03 -2.24 -7.64
N TYR A 11 7.21 -2.49 -6.62
CA TYR A 11 6.81 -3.86 -6.24
C TYR A 11 6.10 -4.55 -7.40
N LYS A 12 6.45 -5.81 -7.67
CA LYS A 12 5.75 -6.66 -8.63
C LYS A 12 4.47 -7.25 -8.01
N ASP A 13 3.55 -7.71 -8.84
CA ASP A 13 2.24 -8.21 -8.38
C ASP A 13 2.35 -9.45 -7.47
N ASN A 14 3.33 -10.32 -7.70
CA ASN A 14 3.62 -11.43 -6.81
C ASN A 14 4.08 -10.95 -5.42
N GLU A 15 4.89 -9.90 -5.35
CA GLU A 15 5.32 -9.31 -4.09
C GLU A 15 4.15 -8.64 -3.35
N ILE A 16 3.25 -7.97 -4.06
CA ILE A 16 2.01 -7.44 -3.47
C ILE A 16 1.16 -8.59 -2.88
N THR A 17 1.07 -9.71 -3.59
CA THR A 17 0.34 -10.90 -3.10
C THR A 17 0.98 -11.46 -1.82
N GLU A 18 2.31 -11.50 -1.76
CA GLU A 18 3.02 -11.89 -0.54
C GLU A 18 2.78 -10.93 0.63
N VAL A 19 2.81 -9.61 0.39
CA VAL A 19 2.49 -8.61 1.41
C VAL A 19 1.06 -8.83 1.92
N ALA A 20 0.09 -9.04 1.02
CA ALA A 20 -1.29 -9.33 1.39
C ALA A 20 -1.43 -10.59 2.27
N ALA A 21 -0.71 -11.66 1.92
CA ALA A 21 -0.71 -12.89 2.73
C ALA A 21 -0.13 -12.65 4.13
N ARG A 22 0.97 -11.89 4.25
CA ARG A 22 1.58 -11.55 5.54
C ARG A 22 0.67 -10.64 6.37
N SER A 23 0.03 -9.66 5.75
CA SER A 23 -0.95 -8.78 6.41
C SER A 23 -2.13 -9.57 6.96
N LYS A 24 -2.68 -10.53 6.20
CA LYS A 24 -3.76 -11.41 6.67
C LYS A 24 -3.34 -12.26 7.87
N LYS A 25 -2.10 -12.76 7.87
CA LYS A 25 -1.56 -13.50 9.02
C LYS A 25 -1.46 -12.60 10.27
N LEU A 26 -0.89 -11.40 10.14
CA LEU A 26 -0.79 -10.45 11.25
C LEU A 26 -2.17 -10.04 11.80
N ALA A 27 -3.16 -9.91 10.92
CA ALA A 27 -4.53 -9.57 11.32
C ALA A 27 -5.23 -10.66 12.16
N GLN A 28 -4.68 -11.87 12.23
CA GLN A 28 -5.17 -12.92 13.14
C GLN A 28 -4.72 -12.69 14.60
N GLU A 29 -3.64 -11.92 14.80
CA GLU A 29 -2.97 -11.74 16.09
C GLU A 29 -3.10 -10.31 16.64
N ALA A 30 -3.56 -9.37 15.81
CA ALA A 30 -3.70 -7.95 16.16
C ALA A 30 -5.14 -7.48 15.97
N ARG A 31 -5.56 -6.51 16.78
CA ARG A 31 -6.85 -5.83 16.59
C ARG A 31 -6.93 -5.11 15.24
N ASP A 32 -5.85 -4.38 14.90
CA ASP A 32 -5.75 -3.57 13.70
C ASP A 32 -4.34 -3.73 13.09
N VAL A 33 -4.25 -3.77 11.76
CA VAL A 33 -2.99 -3.85 11.02
C VAL A 33 -2.92 -2.71 10.01
N HIS A 34 -1.86 -1.92 10.11
CA HIS A 34 -1.57 -0.82 9.18
C HIS A 34 -0.34 -1.17 8.35
N VAL A 35 -0.46 -1.10 7.02
CA VAL A 35 0.65 -1.34 6.09
C VAL A 35 1.02 -0.03 5.43
N ILE A 36 2.30 0.36 5.52
CA ILE A 36 2.83 1.58 4.92
C ILE A 36 3.85 1.19 3.86
N PHE A 37 3.59 1.59 2.62
CA PHE A 37 4.57 1.56 1.54
C PHE A 37 5.44 2.81 1.62
N ASN A 38 6.74 2.64 1.82
CA ASN A 38 7.70 3.73 1.98
C ASN A 38 8.70 3.83 0.80
N ASN A 39 8.44 3.11 -0.30
CA ASN A 39 9.15 3.19 -1.57
C ASN A 39 8.76 4.49 -2.32
N ASN A 40 9.06 5.64 -1.70
CA ASN A 40 8.57 6.96 -2.11
C ASN A 40 9.30 7.55 -3.32
N ASN A 41 9.70 6.73 -4.28
CA ASN A 41 10.09 7.21 -5.61
C ASN A 41 8.84 7.37 -6.48
N LEU A 42 8.72 8.49 -7.19
CA LEU A 42 7.61 8.80 -8.09
C LEU A 42 6.24 8.52 -7.42
N ASP A 43 5.38 7.73 -8.07
CA ASP A 43 4.06 7.30 -7.62
C ASP A 43 4.03 5.84 -7.11
N TYR A 44 5.19 5.25 -6.81
CA TYR A 44 5.28 3.80 -6.57
C TYR A 44 4.57 3.37 -5.29
N ALA A 45 4.73 4.15 -4.22
CA ALA A 45 4.04 3.90 -2.95
C ALA A 45 2.50 3.94 -3.08
N PRO A 46 1.86 4.98 -3.66
CA PRO A 46 0.42 4.96 -3.86
C PRO A 46 -0.06 3.86 -4.81
N ARG A 47 0.68 3.54 -5.88
CA ARG A 47 0.35 2.39 -6.77
C ARG A 47 0.40 1.06 -6.04
N ALA A 48 1.42 0.83 -5.20
CA ALA A 48 1.52 -0.38 -4.38
C ALA A 48 0.41 -0.45 -3.33
N GLY A 49 0.07 0.68 -2.70
CA GLY A 49 -1.04 0.79 -1.76
C GLY A 49 -2.39 0.43 -2.39
N LEU A 50 -2.67 0.93 -3.59
CA LEU A 50 -3.90 0.60 -4.32
C LEU A 50 -3.98 -0.90 -4.63
N ARG A 51 -2.91 -1.48 -5.20
CA ARG A 51 -2.87 -2.92 -5.51
C ARG A 51 -3.00 -3.80 -4.27
N LEU A 52 -2.45 -3.39 -3.13
CA LEU A 52 -2.65 -4.11 -1.86
C LEU A 52 -4.11 -4.06 -1.42
N ARG A 53 -4.78 -2.90 -1.53
CA ARG A 53 -6.21 -2.79 -1.22
C ARG A 53 -7.05 -3.71 -2.11
N GLU A 54 -6.73 -3.80 -3.40
CA GLU A 54 -7.39 -4.75 -4.32
C GLU A 54 -7.17 -6.21 -3.86
N ALA A 55 -5.92 -6.61 -3.58
CA ALA A 55 -5.57 -7.96 -3.14
C ALA A 55 -6.20 -8.35 -1.79
N LEU A 56 -6.49 -7.36 -0.93
CA LEU A 56 -7.19 -7.54 0.35
C LEU A 56 -8.72 -7.43 0.23
N GLY A 57 -9.27 -7.09 -0.94
CA GLY A 57 -10.71 -6.86 -1.11
C GLY A 57 -11.21 -5.58 -0.42
N GLN A 58 -10.35 -4.58 -0.23
CA GLN A 58 -10.60 -3.33 0.50
C GLN A 58 -10.84 -2.13 -0.44
N ILE A 59 -11.22 -2.39 -1.69
CA ILE A 59 -11.67 -1.32 -2.60
C ILE A 59 -12.99 -0.79 -2.05
N VAL A 60 -12.93 0.42 -1.50
CA VAL A 60 -14.11 1.17 -1.09
C VAL A 60 -14.36 2.18 -2.19
N THR A 61 -15.47 2.02 -2.90
CA THR A 61 -16.06 3.07 -3.72
C THR A 61 -16.67 4.13 -2.80
N ALA A 62 -15.82 4.92 -2.16
CA ALA A 62 -16.27 6.15 -1.53
C ALA A 62 -16.39 7.21 -2.65
N PRO A 63 -17.46 8.03 -2.66
CA PRO A 63 -17.50 9.21 -3.51
C PRO A 63 -16.25 10.06 -3.26
N ALA A 64 -15.65 10.61 -4.32
CA ALA A 64 -14.60 11.60 -4.15
C ALA A 64 -15.20 12.82 -3.46
N GLU A 65 -14.91 12.98 -2.17
CA GLU A 65 -15.19 14.23 -1.46
C GLU A 65 -14.12 15.24 -1.89
N THR A 66 -14.56 16.30 -2.56
CA THR A 66 -13.70 17.45 -2.80
C THR A 66 -13.50 18.12 -1.46
N LEU A 67 -12.28 18.04 -0.92
CA LEU A 67 -11.92 18.83 0.26
C LEU A 67 -12.00 20.30 -0.16
N GLU A 68 -12.98 21.05 0.36
CA GLU A 68 -12.96 22.50 0.21
C GLU A 68 -11.72 23.02 0.96
N LEU A 69 -10.83 23.66 0.20
CA LEU A 69 -9.72 24.44 0.75
C LEU A 69 -10.35 25.65 1.46
N PHE A 70 -10.37 25.62 2.79
CA PHE A 70 -10.63 26.81 3.61
C PHE A 70 -9.58 27.90 3.34
#